data_AF-A0A661Y1A9-F1
#
_entry.id   AF-A0A661Y1A9-F1
#
_cell.length_a   1.000
_cell.length_b   1.000
_cell.length_c   1.000
_cell.angle_alpha   90.00
_cell.angle_beta   90.00
_cell.angle_gamma   90.00
#
_symmetry.space_group_name_H-M   'P 1'
#
loop_
_entity.id
_entity.type
_entity.pdbx_description
1 polymer ?
#
loop_
_entity_poly.entity_id
_entity_poly.type
_entity_poly.pdbx_seq_one_letter_code
_entity_poly.pdbx_strand_id
1 'polypeptide(L)'
;DYQISPEEGCFCPRSLSELGKCLQGCLHDANCDIKQKFSKIKSAAIINSELSLDDRTLTPSMKVAPKSVLEKYKDHLLNMYGEHVPTEEEVYVVELDVKNNIARKIVQD
;
A
#
# COMPACT_ATOMS: atom_id res chain seq x y z
N ASP A 1 10.80 -14.73 -17.59
CA ASP A 1 11.96 -15.03 -16.73
C ASP A 1 12.19 -13.93 -15.72
N TYR A 2 11.99 -14.26 -14.44
CA TYR A 2 12.18 -13.39 -13.26
C TYR A 2 13.36 -13.94 -12.43
N GLN A 3 14.49 -14.19 -13.08
CA GLN A 3 15.65 -14.85 -12.46
C GLN A 3 16.73 -13.83 -12.09
N ILE A 4 16.41 -12.90 -11.18
CA ILE A 4 17.43 -12.08 -10.54
C ILE A 4 17.29 -12.33 -9.04
N SER A 5 18.39 -12.75 -8.42
CA SER A 5 18.44 -13.03 -6.99
C SER A 5 18.29 -11.72 -6.19
N PRO A 6 17.73 -11.73 -4.97
CA PRO A 6 17.60 -10.52 -4.14
C PRO A 6 18.91 -9.75 -3.92
N GLU A 7 20.04 -10.41 -4.13
CA GLU A 7 21.42 -9.90 -4.00
C GLU A 7 21.84 -8.99 -5.17
N GLU A 8 21.16 -9.10 -6.31
CA GLU A 8 21.47 -8.39 -7.58
C GLU A 8 20.60 -7.12 -7.80
N GLY A 9 19.71 -6.78 -6.85
CA GLY A 9 18.88 -5.57 -6.84
C GLY A 9 17.39 -5.80 -7.18
N CYS A 10 16.50 -4.85 -6.83
CA CYS A 10 15.07 -4.93 -7.21
C CYS A 10 14.94 -4.75 -8.72
N PHE A 11 14.23 -5.68 -9.36
CA PHE A 11 13.75 -5.55 -10.73
C PHE A 11 12.97 -4.23 -10.90
N CYS A 12 13.31 -3.43 -11.92
CA CYS A 12 12.59 -2.18 -12.20
C CYS A 12 11.16 -2.49 -12.67
N PRO A 13 10.13 -2.23 -11.84
CA PRO A 13 8.77 -2.63 -12.15
C PRO A 13 8.19 -1.81 -13.30
N ARG A 14 7.45 -2.46 -14.20
CA ARG A 14 6.86 -1.83 -15.40
C ARG A 14 5.34 -1.65 -15.31
N SER A 15 4.75 -2.09 -14.21
CA SER A 15 3.33 -1.93 -13.92
C SER A 15 3.09 -1.78 -12.42
N LEU A 16 1.91 -1.26 -12.05
CA LEU A 16 1.49 -1.13 -10.65
C LEU A 16 1.50 -2.48 -9.91
N SER A 17 1.11 -3.56 -10.61
CA SER A 17 1.13 -4.93 -10.08
C SER A 17 2.55 -5.46 -9.84
N GLU A 18 3.49 -5.21 -10.77
CA GLU A 18 4.89 -5.58 -10.59
C GLU A 18 5.54 -4.79 -9.44
N LEU A 19 5.23 -3.48 -9.35
CA LEU A 19 5.69 -2.62 -8.25
C LEU A 19 5.16 -3.13 -6.90
N GLY A 20 3.87 -3.49 -6.84
CA GLY A 20 3.26 -4.04 -5.64
C GLY A 20 3.87 -5.35 -5.18
N LYS A 21 4.24 -6.22 -6.12
CA LYS A 21 4.97 -7.44 -5.81
C LYS A 21 6.39 -7.17 -5.30
N CYS A 22 7.16 -6.22 -5.90
CA CYS A 22 8.49 -5.89 -5.35
C CYS A 22 8.36 -5.29 -3.94
N LEU A 23 7.42 -4.36 -3.73
CA LEU A 23 7.23 -3.72 -2.43
C LEU A 23 6.69 -4.65 -1.34
N GLN A 24 5.97 -5.73 -1.69
CA GLN A 24 5.50 -6.71 -0.73
C GLN A 24 6.65 -7.33 0.08
N GLY A 25 7.78 -7.62 -0.57
CA GLY A 25 8.99 -8.11 0.11
C GLY A 25 9.53 -7.10 1.10
N CYS A 26 9.73 -5.84 0.66
CA CYS A 26 10.22 -4.77 1.53
C CYS A 26 9.30 -4.51 2.74
N LEU A 27 7.98 -4.55 2.54
CA LEU A 27 7.00 -4.36 3.60
C LEU A 27 6.97 -5.57 4.57
N HIS A 28 7.21 -6.77 4.07
CA HIS A 28 7.38 -7.96 4.91
C HIS A 28 8.61 -7.83 5.82
N ASP A 29 9.75 -7.46 5.24
CA ASP A 29 11.00 -7.26 5.99
C ASP A 29 10.85 -6.16 7.05
N ALA A 30 10.23 -5.03 6.69
CA ALA A 30 9.90 -3.98 7.65
C ALA A 30 9.02 -4.50 8.81
N ASN A 31 8.04 -5.34 8.52
CA ASN A 31 7.19 -5.97 9.55
C ASN A 31 7.93 -7.01 10.42
N CYS A 32 9.01 -7.61 9.92
CA CYS A 32 9.90 -8.48 10.69
C CYS A 32 10.72 -7.65 11.70
N ASP A 33 11.17 -6.46 11.31
CA ASP A 33 11.92 -5.54 12.18
C ASP A 33 11.04 -4.84 13.22
N ILE A 34 9.75 -4.63 12.92
CA ILE A 34 8.78 -4.06 13.86
C ILE A 34 8.48 -5.08 14.98
N LYS A 35 9.08 -4.85 16.15
CA LYS A 35 8.93 -5.71 17.34
C LYS A 35 7.52 -5.73 17.92
N GLN A 36 6.82 -4.59 17.87
CA GLN A 36 5.50 -4.43 18.48
C GLN A 36 4.42 -4.94 17.52
N LYS A 37 3.70 -6.01 17.91
CA LYS A 37 2.68 -6.65 17.05
C LYS A 37 1.60 -5.67 16.55
N PHE A 38 1.20 -4.70 17.36
CA PHE A 38 0.17 -3.72 16.99
C PHE A 38 0.66 -2.64 16.02
N SER A 39 1.98 -2.46 15.90
CA SER A 39 2.58 -1.52 14.96
C SER A 39 2.87 -2.14 13.59
N LYS A 40 2.62 -3.46 13.44
CA LYS A 40 2.80 -4.14 12.15
C LYS A 40 1.77 -3.65 11.15
N ILE A 41 2.23 -3.41 9.94
CA ILE A 41 1.43 -3.02 8.79
C ILE A 41 0.58 -4.23 8.40
N LYS A 42 -0.76 -4.08 8.43
CA LYS A 42 -1.70 -5.15 8.08
C LYS A 42 -1.92 -5.24 6.57
N SER A 43 -1.97 -4.09 5.92
CA SER A 43 -2.14 -3.93 4.48
C SER A 43 -1.58 -2.58 4.05
N ALA A 44 -1.25 -2.46 2.77
CA ALA A 44 -0.83 -1.22 2.13
C ALA A 44 -1.55 -1.07 0.78
N ALA A 45 -1.83 0.15 0.36
CA ALA A 45 -2.33 0.45 -0.98
C ALA A 45 -1.27 1.22 -1.76
N ILE A 46 -1.07 0.84 -3.01
CA ILE A 46 -0.21 1.54 -3.97
C ILE A 46 -1.15 2.16 -4.99
N ILE A 47 -1.18 3.49 -5.00
CA ILE A 47 -2.14 4.29 -5.76
C ILE A 47 -1.36 4.96 -6.89
N ASN A 48 -1.82 4.77 -8.13
CA ASN A 48 -1.23 5.41 -9.30
C ASN A 48 -1.69 6.88 -9.40
N SER A 49 -1.19 7.70 -8.48
CA SER A 49 -1.55 9.11 -8.32
C SER A 49 -0.37 9.88 -7.76
N GLU A 50 -0.21 11.14 -8.18
CA GLU A 50 0.87 12.00 -7.70
C GLU A 50 0.46 12.86 -6.50
N LEU A 51 1.47 13.21 -5.70
CA LEU A 51 1.35 14.29 -4.73
C LEU A 51 1.73 15.60 -5.42
N SER A 52 0.91 16.62 -5.23
CA SER A 52 0.99 17.89 -5.95
C SER A 52 0.76 19.07 -5.02
N LEU A 53 1.19 20.25 -5.46
CA LEU A 53 0.88 21.52 -4.78
C LEU A 53 -0.60 21.89 -4.98
N ASP A 54 -1.15 21.57 -6.15
CA ASP A 54 -2.54 21.90 -6.53
C ASP A 54 -3.54 21.16 -5.63
N ASP A 55 -3.30 19.88 -5.36
CA ASP A 55 -4.11 19.09 -4.43
C ASP A 55 -3.76 19.36 -2.96
N ARG A 56 -2.80 20.25 -2.71
CA ARG A 56 -2.27 20.58 -1.37
C ARG A 56 -1.78 19.36 -0.60
N THR A 57 -1.46 18.28 -1.31
CA THR A 57 -0.83 17.07 -0.74
C THR A 57 0.66 17.27 -0.51
N LEU A 58 1.25 18.25 -1.21
CA LEU A 58 2.55 18.85 -0.92
C LEU A 58 2.39 20.31 -0.46
N THR A 59 3.23 20.70 0.48
CA THR A 59 3.46 22.11 0.84
C THR A 59 4.35 22.77 -0.22
N PRO A 60 4.37 24.12 -0.34
CA PRO A 60 5.30 24.83 -1.24
C PRO A 60 6.78 24.48 -1.02
N SER A 61 7.13 23.98 0.17
CA SER A 61 8.47 23.47 0.49
C SER A 61 8.70 22.00 0.09
N MET A 62 7.82 21.42 -0.72
CA MET A 62 7.84 20.02 -1.18
C MET A 62 7.75 18.97 -0.06
N LYS A 63 7.30 19.38 1.14
CA LYS A 63 6.99 18.43 2.23
C LYS A 63 5.57 17.91 2.08
N VAL A 64 5.37 16.63 2.38
CA VAL A 64 4.04 16.01 2.47
C VAL A 64 3.18 16.74 3.49
N ALA A 65 1.92 16.99 3.14
CA ALA A 65 0.89 17.55 4.01
C ALA A 65 -0.07 16.42 4.45
N PRO A 66 0.11 15.80 5.63
CA PRO A 66 -0.56 14.53 5.96
C PRO A 66 -2.08 14.61 5.97
N LYS A 67 -2.66 15.73 6.45
CA LYS A 67 -4.11 15.92 6.49
C LYS A 67 -4.71 15.95 5.08
N SER A 68 -4.11 16.69 4.15
CA SER A 68 -4.59 16.76 2.77
C SER A 68 -4.47 15.42 2.05
N VAL A 69 -3.37 14.68 2.29
CA VAL A 69 -3.19 13.32 1.74
C VAL A 69 -4.27 12.38 2.26
N LEU A 70 -4.55 12.44 3.56
CA LEU A 70 -5.59 11.61 4.18
C LEU A 70 -6.97 11.91 3.58
N GLU A 71 -7.32 13.19 3.40
CA GLU A 71 -8.59 13.57 2.80
C GLU A 71 -8.67 13.15 1.32
N LYS A 72 -7.60 13.33 0.53
CA LYS A 72 -7.57 12.95 -0.89
C LYS A 72 -7.77 11.45 -1.09
N TYR A 73 -7.13 10.61 -0.28
CA TYR A 73 -7.16 9.15 -0.44
C TYR A 73 -8.03 8.44 0.60
N LYS A 74 -8.97 9.16 1.22
CA LYS A 74 -9.83 8.62 2.27
C LYS A 74 -10.63 7.41 1.81
N ASP A 75 -11.19 7.48 0.62
CA ASP A 75 -12.05 6.42 0.07
C ASP A 75 -11.27 5.12 -0.16
N HIS A 76 -10.02 5.23 -0.61
CA HIS A 76 -9.11 4.08 -0.70
C HIS A 76 -8.85 3.44 0.66
N LEU A 77 -8.67 4.25 1.70
CA LEU A 77 -8.51 3.74 3.07
C LEU A 77 -9.78 3.05 3.57
N LEU A 78 -10.95 3.64 3.34
CA LEU A 78 -12.24 3.03 3.69
C LEU A 78 -12.42 1.67 2.98
N ASN A 79 -12.07 1.60 1.70
CA ASN A 79 -12.08 0.35 0.93
C ASN A 79 -11.14 -0.71 1.53
N MET A 80 -9.95 -0.32 2.00
CA MET A 80 -9.04 -1.25 2.70
C MET A 80 -9.64 -1.80 4.01
N TYR A 81 -10.56 -1.08 4.64
CA TYR A 81 -11.30 -1.53 5.83
C TYR A 81 -12.57 -2.34 5.52
N GLY A 82 -12.95 -2.49 4.25
CA GLY A 82 -14.05 -3.33 3.80
C GLY A 82 -15.28 -2.56 3.29
N GLU A 83 -15.17 -1.25 3.14
CA GLU A 83 -16.17 -0.46 2.42
C GLU A 83 -16.04 -0.65 0.90
N HIS A 84 -17.03 -0.16 0.14
CA HIS A 84 -17.08 -0.27 -1.32
C HIS A 84 -17.44 1.09 -1.91
N VAL A 85 -16.53 2.05 -1.75
CA VAL A 85 -16.62 3.40 -2.30
C VAL A 85 -16.00 3.41 -3.70
N PRO A 86 -16.67 3.96 -4.72
CA PRO A 86 -16.08 4.13 -6.04
C PRO A 86 -14.85 5.03 -5.97
N THR A 87 -13.77 4.64 -6.65
CA THR A 87 -12.53 5.43 -6.75
C THR A 87 -12.09 5.50 -8.20
N GLU A 88 -11.49 6.62 -8.60
CA GLU A 88 -11.05 6.84 -9.99
C GLU A 88 -9.64 6.33 -10.25
N GLU A 89 -8.80 6.26 -9.21
CA GLU A 89 -7.41 5.84 -9.32
C GLU A 89 -7.25 4.33 -9.45
N GLU A 90 -6.25 3.92 -10.24
CA GLU A 90 -5.77 2.55 -10.27
C GLU A 90 -5.01 2.23 -8.97
N VAL A 91 -5.41 1.16 -8.29
CA VAL A 91 -4.83 0.76 -6.99
C VAL A 91 -4.45 -0.71 -6.96
N TYR A 92 -3.29 -0.98 -6.37
CA TYR A 92 -2.86 -2.31 -6.00
C TYR A 92 -2.78 -2.43 -4.47
N VAL A 93 -3.51 -3.38 -3.90
CA VAL A 93 -3.51 -3.62 -2.45
C VAL A 93 -2.55 -4.76 -2.11
N VAL A 94 -1.60 -4.48 -1.23
CA VAL A 94 -0.68 -5.46 -0.64
C VAL A 94 -1.23 -5.89 0.70
N GLU A 95 -1.58 -7.17 0.84
CA GLU A 95 -2.02 -7.75 2.10
C GLU A 95 -0.84 -8.41 2.82
N LEU A 96 -0.59 -8.00 4.08
CA LEU A 96 0.57 -8.43 4.87
C LEU A 96 0.19 -9.25 6.10
N ASP A 97 -1.09 -9.18 6.53
CA ASP A 97 -1.64 -9.99 7.63
C ASP A 97 -2.55 -11.11 7.11
N VAL A 98 -1.93 -12.25 6.77
CA VAL A 98 -2.59 -13.43 6.19
C VAL A 98 -3.66 -14.04 7.13
N LYS A 99 -3.57 -13.79 8.44
CA LYS A 99 -4.52 -14.35 9.43
C LYS A 99 -5.92 -13.75 9.32
N ASN A 100 -6.04 -12.50 8.86
CA ASN A 100 -7.34 -11.86 8.69
C ASN A 100 -8.10 -12.34 7.45
N ASN A 101 -7.41 -12.83 6.42
CA ASN A 101 -8.06 -13.37 5.22
C ASN A 101 -8.72 -14.73 5.48
N ILE A 102 -8.12 -15.55 6.34
CA ILE A 102 -8.73 -16.81 6.80
C ILE A 102 -9.96 -16.50 7.67
N ALA A 103 -9.86 -15.53 8.58
CA ALA A 103 -10.99 -15.11 9.42
C ALA A 103 -12.13 -14.45 8.61
N ARG A 104 -11.83 -13.63 7.60
CA ARG A 104 -12.84 -13.01 6.72
C ARG A 104 -13.54 -14.03 5.82
N LYS A 105 -12.84 -15.04 5.31
CA LYS A 105 -13.47 -16.15 4.56
C LYS A 105 -14.44 -16.95 5.43
N ILE A 106 -14.07 -17.27 6.67
CA ILE A 106 -14.93 -18.04 7.60
C ILE A 106 -16.22 -17.29 7.98
N VAL A 107 -16.24 -15.95 7.91
CA VAL A 107 -17.42 -15.13 8.24
C VAL A 107 -18.34 -14.91 7.04
N GLN A 108 -17.87 -15.19 5.81
CA GLN A 108 -18.64 -15.04 4.57
C GLN A 108 -19.17 -16.36 4.00
N ASP A 109 -18.78 -17.50 4.59
CA ASP A 109 -19.37 -18.83 4.37
C ASP A 109 -20.42 -19.15 5.46
#